data_AF-W0V7C1-F1
#
_entry.id   AF-W0V7C1-F1
#
_cell.length_a   1.000
_cell.length_b   1.000
_cell.length_c   1.000
_cell.angle_alpha   90.00
_cell.angle_beta   90.00
_cell.angle_gamma   90.00
#
_symmetry.space_group_name_H-M   'P 1'
#
loop_
_entity.id
_entity.type
_entity.pdbx_description
1 polymer ?
#
loop_
_entity_poly.entity_id
_entity_poly.type
_entity_poly.pdbx_seq_one_letter_code
_entity_poly.pdbx_strand_id
1 'polypeptide(L)'
;MTSHQKKLPSKISLCASISENFSKAKKFDDFFDSNESEKIRSKLEAREQPDVKNVQKSCHTNLFFGFFFDGTKNNYVGAELSKTHSNVVRLYDCFPGMSVPGVLPKKMDWQYKPSNYNHFFKVYIPGVASTFKEVGDTGQGLDLTLGAAMGYKGEARIIWALIQAINNVHRYFTNTLLIKYEASLNQTQRKPQSLKNSRP
;
A
#
# COMPACT_ATOMS: atom_id res chain seq x y z
N MET A 1 -30.68 41.49 29.59
CA MET A 1 -29.77 40.50 30.22
C MET A 1 -30.37 39.11 30.02
N THR A 2 -30.05 38.44 28.92
CA THR A 2 -30.50 37.07 28.64
C THR A 2 -29.33 36.12 28.88
N SER A 3 -29.42 35.37 29.99
CA SER A 3 -28.49 34.33 30.37
C SER A 3 -28.58 33.16 29.38
N HIS A 4 -27.64 33.08 28.44
CA HIS A 4 -27.41 31.85 27.67
C HIS A 4 -26.73 30.81 28.57
N GLN A 5 -27.54 29.92 29.16
CA GLN A 5 -27.02 28.70 29.80
C GLN A 5 -26.44 27.80 28.70
N LYS A 6 -25.11 27.65 28.69
CA LYS A 6 -24.41 26.63 27.88
C LYS A 6 -24.87 25.26 28.36
N LYS A 7 -25.57 24.53 27.49
CA LYS A 7 -25.94 23.12 27.68
C LYS A 7 -24.63 22.31 27.78
N LEU A 8 -24.37 21.72 28.96
CA LEU A 8 -23.21 20.86 29.18
C LEU A 8 -23.29 19.65 28.22
N PRO A 9 -22.23 19.27 27.49
CA PRO A 9 -22.29 18.15 26.57
C PRO A 9 -22.67 16.86 27.30
N SER A 10 -23.52 16.07 26.65
CA SER A 10 -23.92 14.74 27.09
C SER A 10 -22.72 13.88 27.48
N LYS A 11 -22.85 13.15 28.59
CA LYS A 11 -21.97 12.11 29.15
C LYS A 11 -20.87 11.66 28.16
N ILE A 12 -19.61 11.98 28.45
CA ILE A 12 -18.47 11.47 27.69
C ILE A 12 -18.44 9.95 27.89
N SER A 13 -18.75 9.20 26.83
CA SER A 13 -18.58 7.75 26.80
C SER A 13 -17.23 7.43 26.20
N LEU A 14 -16.40 6.71 26.94
CA LEU A 14 -15.20 6.08 26.38
C LEU A 14 -15.61 4.92 25.47
N CYS A 15 -14.70 4.50 24.59
CA CYS A 15 -14.89 3.27 23.81
C CYS A 15 -15.00 2.05 24.73
N ALA A 16 -15.70 1.03 24.26
CA ALA A 16 -15.75 -0.25 24.97
C ALA A 16 -14.35 -0.85 25.10
N SER A 17 -14.11 -1.58 26.20
CA SER A 17 -12.87 -2.32 26.36
C SER A 17 -12.70 -3.31 25.22
N ILE A 18 -11.50 -3.36 24.67
CA ILE A 18 -11.12 -4.35 23.66
C ILE A 18 -10.86 -5.67 24.37
N SER A 19 -11.23 -6.78 23.74
CA SER A 19 -11.03 -8.12 24.30
C SER A 19 -9.54 -8.51 24.36
N GLU A 20 -9.15 -9.29 25.36
CA GLU A 20 -7.75 -9.67 25.60
C GLU A 20 -7.15 -10.54 24.48
N ASN A 21 -8.00 -11.25 23.71
CA ASN A 21 -7.59 -12.03 22.54
C ASN A 21 -6.79 -11.19 21.52
N PHE A 22 -7.10 -9.89 21.38
CA PHE A 22 -6.39 -9.00 20.47
C PHE A 22 -4.91 -8.78 20.86
N SER A 23 -4.53 -9.05 22.12
CA SER A 23 -3.13 -9.04 22.57
C SER A 23 -2.34 -10.28 22.12
N LYS A 24 -3.04 -11.32 21.66
CA LYS A 24 -2.46 -12.61 21.26
C LYS A 24 -2.34 -12.77 19.74
N ALA A 25 -2.15 -11.68 19.00
CA ALA A 25 -2.11 -11.64 17.53
C ALA A 25 -1.13 -12.62 16.85
N LYS A 26 -0.12 -13.12 17.57
CA LYS A 26 0.81 -14.15 17.07
C LYS A 26 0.23 -15.57 17.07
N LYS A 27 -0.83 -15.81 17.84
CA LYS A 27 -1.45 -17.12 18.03
C LYS A 27 -2.84 -17.10 17.40
N PHE A 28 -2.95 -17.64 16.20
CA PHE A 28 -4.17 -17.58 15.40
C PHE A 28 -5.41 -18.08 16.16
N ASP A 29 -5.33 -19.27 16.75
CA ASP A 29 -6.46 -19.90 17.46
C ASP A 29 -6.78 -19.23 18.81
N ASP A 30 -5.90 -18.38 19.33
CA ASP A 30 -6.17 -17.55 20.52
C ASP A 30 -6.76 -16.18 20.14
N PHE A 31 -6.53 -15.73 18.90
CA PHE A 31 -6.95 -14.42 18.40
C PHE A 31 -8.35 -14.48 17.80
N PHE A 32 -8.63 -15.49 17.00
CA PHE A 32 -9.93 -15.73 16.37
C PHE A 32 -10.72 -16.80 17.12
N ASP A 33 -12.03 -16.63 17.21
CA ASP A 33 -12.88 -17.69 17.74
C ASP A 33 -12.96 -18.89 16.77
N SER A 34 -13.59 -20.00 17.20
CA SER A 34 -13.66 -21.22 16.39
C SER A 34 -14.41 -21.04 15.07
N ASN A 35 -15.47 -20.22 15.07
CA ASN A 35 -16.29 -19.96 13.88
C ASN A 35 -15.57 -19.02 12.90
N GLU A 36 -14.88 -18.00 13.41
CA GLU A 36 -14.00 -17.13 12.62
C GLU A 36 -12.86 -17.93 12.01
N SER A 37 -12.20 -18.76 12.81
CA SER A 37 -11.11 -19.64 12.39
C SER A 37 -11.54 -20.59 11.27
N GLU A 38 -12.70 -21.23 11.42
CA GLU A 38 -13.26 -22.10 10.38
C GLU A 38 -13.56 -21.31 9.11
N LYS A 39 -14.18 -20.14 9.21
CA LYS A 39 -14.50 -19.28 8.06
C LYS A 39 -13.23 -18.84 7.31
N ILE A 40 -12.16 -18.49 8.03
CA ILE A 40 -10.90 -18.09 7.43
C ILE A 40 -10.26 -19.27 6.70
N ARG A 41 -10.05 -20.40 7.39
CA ARG A 41 -9.33 -21.56 6.82
C ARG A 41 -10.10 -22.25 5.70
N SER A 42 -11.39 -22.50 5.88
CA SER A 42 -12.18 -23.28 4.92
C SER A 42 -12.62 -22.50 3.68
N LYS A 43 -12.80 -21.17 3.80
CA LYS A 43 -13.34 -20.34 2.70
C LYS A 43 -12.35 -19.33 2.16
N LEU A 44 -11.71 -18.54 3.03
CA LEU A 44 -10.85 -17.44 2.59
C LEU A 44 -9.49 -17.97 2.10
N GLU A 45 -8.80 -18.77 2.91
CA GLU A 45 -7.50 -19.33 2.56
C GLU A 45 -7.59 -20.28 1.36
N ALA A 46 -8.67 -21.08 1.27
CA ALA A 46 -8.89 -21.96 0.13
C ALA A 46 -8.99 -21.21 -1.22
N ARG A 47 -9.53 -19.98 -1.22
CA ARG A 47 -9.57 -19.12 -2.42
C ARG A 47 -8.20 -18.57 -2.80
N GLU A 48 -7.33 -18.40 -1.80
CA GLU A 48 -5.98 -17.82 -1.93
C GLU A 48 -4.90 -18.86 -2.20
N GLN A 49 -5.23 -20.16 -2.14
CA GLN A 49 -4.32 -21.27 -2.33
C GLN A 49 -4.87 -22.21 -3.41
N PRO A 50 -4.72 -21.86 -4.70
CA PRO A 50 -5.20 -22.72 -5.78
C PRO A 50 -4.53 -24.09 -5.74
N ASP A 51 -5.28 -25.15 -6.09
CA ASP A 51 -4.77 -26.52 -6.13
C ASP A 51 -3.85 -26.71 -7.33
N VAL A 52 -2.56 -26.37 -7.13
CA VAL A 52 -1.52 -26.43 -8.16
C VAL A 52 -1.20 -27.88 -8.59
N LYS A 53 -1.61 -28.89 -7.81
CA LYS A 53 -1.40 -30.31 -8.15
C LYS A 53 -2.43 -30.81 -9.15
N ASN A 54 -3.61 -30.19 -9.20
CA ASN A 54 -4.65 -30.52 -10.16
C ASN A 54 -4.57 -29.59 -11.38
N VAL A 55 -4.06 -30.11 -12.49
CA VAL A 55 -3.86 -29.35 -13.74
C VAL A 55 -5.16 -28.73 -14.27
N GLN A 56 -6.32 -29.35 -14.04
CA GLN A 56 -7.63 -28.79 -14.46
C GLN A 56 -8.06 -27.60 -13.59
N LYS A 57 -7.57 -27.52 -12.35
CA LYS A 57 -7.87 -26.43 -11.41
C LYS A 57 -6.77 -25.37 -11.38
N SER A 58 -5.55 -25.70 -11.78
CA SER A 58 -4.39 -24.80 -11.70
C SER A 58 -4.48 -23.60 -12.65
N CYS A 59 -5.27 -23.69 -13.74
CA CYS A 59 -5.50 -22.58 -14.66
C CYS A 59 -6.46 -21.51 -14.12
N HIS A 60 -7.21 -21.82 -13.05
CA HIS A 60 -8.14 -20.89 -12.41
C HIS A 60 -7.49 -20.30 -11.15
N THR A 61 -6.70 -19.25 -11.33
CA THR A 61 -6.03 -18.54 -10.24
C THR A 61 -6.47 -17.08 -10.21
N ASN A 62 -6.84 -16.59 -9.02
CA ASN A 62 -7.04 -15.17 -8.78
C ASN A 62 -5.68 -14.49 -8.61
N LEU A 63 -5.49 -13.34 -9.24
CA LEU A 63 -4.36 -12.47 -8.91
C LEU A 63 -4.79 -11.47 -7.84
N PHE A 64 -4.01 -11.37 -6.77
CA PHE A 64 -4.32 -10.47 -5.65
C PHE A 64 -3.36 -9.30 -5.66
N PHE A 65 -3.87 -8.09 -5.93
CA PHE A 65 -3.06 -6.89 -5.99
C PHE A 65 -3.35 -5.97 -4.81
N GLY A 66 -2.32 -5.69 -4.00
CA GLY A 66 -2.37 -4.69 -2.94
C GLY A 66 -1.60 -3.43 -3.35
N PHE A 67 -2.28 -2.29 -3.40
CA PHE A 67 -1.69 -0.97 -3.65
C PHE A 67 -1.76 -0.12 -2.38
N PHE A 68 -0.61 0.30 -1.88
CA PHE A 68 -0.46 0.93 -0.57
C PHE A 68 0.07 2.36 -0.75
N PHE A 69 -0.86 3.31 -0.90
CA PHE A 69 -0.56 4.74 -1.00
C PHE A 69 -0.39 5.34 0.39
N ASP A 70 0.82 5.76 0.72
CA ASP A 70 1.15 6.32 2.03
C ASP A 70 0.79 7.81 2.15
N GLY A 71 0.72 8.29 3.39
CA GLY A 71 0.38 9.67 3.71
C GLY A 71 1.50 10.67 3.37
N THR A 72 1.14 11.95 3.23
CA THR A 72 2.06 13.05 2.97
C THR A 72 3.29 13.00 3.89
N LYS A 73 4.49 13.12 3.31
CA LYS A 73 5.82 12.99 3.95
C LYS A 73 6.17 11.59 4.48
N ASN A 74 5.29 10.60 4.39
CA ASN A 74 5.63 9.24 4.80
C ASN A 74 6.41 8.50 3.71
N ASN A 75 7.44 7.79 4.13
CA ASN A 75 8.26 6.93 3.29
C ASN A 75 8.72 5.72 4.11
N TYR A 76 8.59 4.52 3.54
CA TYR A 76 8.94 3.26 4.21
C TYR A 76 10.38 3.25 4.73
N VAL A 77 11.35 3.61 3.88
CA VAL A 77 12.78 3.51 4.24
C VAL A 77 13.11 4.51 5.35
N GLY A 78 12.55 5.71 5.30
CA GLY A 78 12.65 6.68 6.39
C GLY A 78 12.03 6.16 7.68
N ALA A 79 10.81 5.60 7.59
CA ALA A 79 10.07 5.07 8.72
C ALA A 79 10.75 3.86 9.39
N GLU A 80 11.45 3.03 8.62
CA GLU A 80 12.20 1.89 9.14
C GLU A 80 13.36 2.32 10.04
N LEU A 81 14.03 3.43 9.68
CA LEU A 81 15.12 4.02 10.44
C LEU A 81 14.62 4.69 11.73
N SER A 82 13.52 5.44 11.65
CA SER A 82 12.95 6.20 12.78
C SER A 82 11.95 5.40 13.63
N LYS A 83 11.55 4.21 13.19
CA LYS A 83 10.46 3.40 13.78
C LYS A 83 9.10 4.10 13.80
N THR A 84 8.84 4.96 12.82
CA THR A 84 7.59 5.73 12.69
C THR A 84 6.70 5.22 11.54
N HIS A 85 6.56 3.90 11.42
CA HIS A 85 5.72 3.29 10.38
C HIS A 85 4.27 3.75 10.47
N SER A 86 3.77 4.30 9.35
CA SER A 86 2.35 4.58 9.16
C SER A 86 1.54 3.28 9.15
N ASN A 87 0.23 3.38 9.33
CA ASN A 87 -0.65 2.21 9.19
C ASN A 87 -0.60 1.61 7.78
N VAL A 88 -0.34 2.43 6.75
CA VAL A 88 -0.19 1.95 5.37
C VAL A 88 1.04 1.08 5.23
N VAL A 89 2.18 1.47 5.82
CA VAL A 89 3.38 0.62 5.82
C VAL A 89 3.11 -0.69 6.58
N ARG A 90 2.47 -0.63 7.74
CA ARG A 90 2.14 -1.84 8.52
C ARG A 90 1.22 -2.78 7.75
N LEU A 91 0.21 -2.25 7.05
CA LEU A 91 -0.66 -3.05 6.18
C LEU A 91 0.09 -3.61 4.98
N TYR A 92 1.02 -2.86 4.39
CA TYR A 92 1.91 -3.36 3.37
C TYR A 92 2.71 -4.55 3.91
N ASP A 93 3.34 -4.46 5.08
CA ASP A 93 4.13 -5.54 5.68
C ASP A 93 3.29 -6.81 5.91
N CYS A 94 2.03 -6.65 6.33
CA CYS A 94 1.11 -7.77 6.57
C CYS A 94 0.56 -8.40 5.27
N PHE A 95 0.59 -7.70 4.14
CA PHE A 95 0.08 -8.23 2.88
C PHE A 95 1.13 -9.16 2.23
N PRO A 96 0.77 -10.41 1.87
CA PRO A 96 1.73 -11.36 1.32
C PRO A 96 2.07 -11.08 -0.16
N GLY A 97 3.15 -11.68 -0.63
CA GLY A 97 3.46 -11.76 -2.07
C GLY A 97 4.59 -10.86 -2.54
N MET A 98 4.68 -10.73 -3.86
CA MET A 98 5.84 -10.18 -4.54
C MET A 98 5.81 -8.66 -4.57
N SER A 99 6.90 -8.05 -4.07
CA SER A 99 7.13 -6.61 -4.14
C SER A 99 7.49 -6.16 -5.56
N VAL A 100 7.53 -4.83 -5.76
CA VAL A 100 8.05 -4.22 -6.98
C VAL A 100 9.59 -4.17 -6.91
N PRO A 101 10.32 -4.87 -7.81
CA PRO A 101 11.78 -5.01 -7.69
C PRO A 101 12.52 -3.67 -7.73
N GLY A 102 13.30 -3.38 -6.68
CA GLY A 102 14.15 -2.18 -6.64
C GLY A 102 13.49 -0.91 -6.10
N VAL A 103 12.21 -0.97 -5.71
CA VAL A 103 11.52 0.11 -4.98
C VAL A 103 11.89 0.08 -3.50
N LEU A 104 11.76 -1.08 -2.86
CA LEU A 104 12.22 -1.32 -1.48
C LEU A 104 13.41 -2.28 -1.46
N PRO A 105 14.23 -2.27 -0.39
CA PRO A 105 15.30 -3.26 -0.21
C PRO A 105 14.75 -4.68 -0.16
N LYS A 106 15.44 -5.65 -0.80
CA LYS A 106 15.03 -7.07 -0.84
C LYS A 106 14.78 -7.70 0.54
N LYS A 107 15.44 -7.21 1.59
CA LYS A 107 15.19 -7.67 2.98
C LYS A 107 13.74 -7.46 3.45
N MET A 108 13.00 -6.56 2.80
CA MET A 108 11.59 -6.26 3.09
C MET A 108 10.62 -7.09 2.23
N ASP A 109 11.14 -7.98 1.37
CA ASP A 109 10.30 -8.89 0.61
C ASP A 109 9.62 -9.90 1.54
N TRP A 110 8.44 -10.37 1.14
CA TRP A 110 7.68 -11.33 1.91
C TRP A 110 8.41 -12.67 2.04
N GLN A 111 8.62 -13.15 3.26
CA GLN A 111 9.42 -14.37 3.53
C GLN A 111 8.60 -15.57 4.00
N TYR A 112 7.35 -15.37 4.43
CA TYR A 112 6.54 -16.48 4.98
C TYR A 112 5.90 -17.29 3.86
N LYS A 113 6.36 -18.54 3.66
CA LYS A 113 5.85 -19.47 2.63
C LYS A 113 5.77 -18.81 1.24
N PRO A 114 6.88 -18.26 0.69
CA PRO A 114 6.85 -17.42 -0.51
C PRO A 114 6.28 -18.13 -1.75
N SER A 115 6.47 -19.45 -1.87
CA SER A 115 5.88 -20.27 -2.94
C SER A 115 4.36 -20.21 -3.00
N ASN A 116 3.71 -19.96 -1.86
CA ASN A 116 2.26 -19.92 -1.74
C ASN A 116 1.67 -18.59 -2.20
N TYR A 117 2.50 -17.56 -2.43
CA TYR A 117 2.06 -16.19 -2.67
C TYR A 117 2.71 -15.59 -3.94
N ASN A 118 3.09 -16.43 -4.89
CA ASN A 118 3.61 -16.03 -6.21
C ASN A 118 2.58 -15.36 -7.14
N HIS A 119 1.30 -15.40 -6.78
CA HIS A 119 0.18 -14.77 -7.47
C HIS A 119 -0.39 -13.56 -6.69
N PHE A 120 0.25 -13.22 -5.56
CA PHE A 120 0.01 -11.99 -4.82
C PHE A 120 1.08 -10.96 -5.17
N PHE A 121 0.66 -9.73 -5.34
CA PHE A 121 1.54 -8.62 -5.70
C PHE A 121 1.26 -7.44 -4.79
N LYS A 122 2.32 -6.86 -4.22
CA LYS A 122 2.23 -5.73 -3.30
C LYS A 122 3.06 -4.56 -3.80
N VAL A 123 2.40 -3.43 -3.94
CA VAL A 123 2.96 -2.20 -4.49
C VAL A 123 2.91 -1.14 -3.39
N TYR A 124 4.08 -0.77 -2.85
CA TYR A 124 4.20 0.35 -1.93
C TYR A 124 4.42 1.64 -2.73
N ILE A 125 3.65 2.67 -2.42
CA ILE A 125 3.74 3.99 -3.04
C ILE A 125 4.01 5.00 -1.92
N PRO A 126 5.23 5.58 -1.84
CA PRO A 126 5.55 6.63 -0.87
C PRO A 126 4.58 7.81 -0.99
N GLY A 127 4.33 8.50 0.12
CA GLY A 127 3.48 9.69 0.09
C GLY A 127 4.11 10.84 -0.68
N VAL A 128 3.30 11.81 -1.11
CA VAL A 128 3.80 13.07 -1.69
C VAL A 128 4.71 13.79 -0.69
N ALA A 129 5.58 14.69 -1.19
CA ALA A 129 6.54 15.40 -0.35
C ALA A 129 7.55 14.46 0.34
N SER A 130 7.83 13.31 -0.27
CA SER A 130 8.84 12.35 0.16
C SER A 130 9.55 11.79 -1.08
N THR A 131 10.79 11.34 -0.91
CA THR A 131 11.59 10.85 -2.04
C THR A 131 10.93 9.64 -2.69
N PHE A 132 10.73 9.72 -4.00
CA PHE A 132 10.24 8.62 -4.82
C PHE A 132 10.83 8.73 -6.23
N LYS A 133 11.94 8.01 -6.47
CA LYS A 133 12.75 8.12 -7.68
C LYS A 133 11.97 7.77 -8.95
N GLU A 134 11.03 6.84 -8.88
CA GLU A 134 10.27 6.32 -10.01
C GLU A 134 9.28 7.33 -10.61
N VAL A 135 8.94 8.38 -9.86
CA VAL A 135 8.12 9.51 -10.33
C VAL A 135 8.91 10.83 -10.34
N GLY A 136 10.22 10.74 -10.14
CA GLY A 136 11.14 11.88 -10.07
C GLY A 136 10.88 12.81 -8.89
N ASP A 137 10.23 12.37 -7.81
CA ASP A 137 10.02 13.17 -6.60
C ASP A 137 11.29 13.13 -5.73
N THR A 138 11.94 14.27 -5.55
CA THR A 138 13.14 14.36 -4.72
C THR A 138 12.79 14.36 -3.23
N GLY A 139 11.57 14.75 -2.86
CA GLY A 139 11.18 15.00 -1.47
C GLY A 139 11.90 16.19 -0.84
N GLN A 140 12.46 17.09 -1.65
CA GLN A 140 13.26 18.24 -1.22
C GLN A 140 12.82 19.51 -1.96
N GLY A 141 13.22 20.69 -1.45
CA GLY A 141 12.97 21.98 -2.11
C GLY A 141 11.49 22.19 -2.48
N LEU A 142 11.23 22.51 -3.75
CA LEU A 142 9.87 22.74 -4.26
C LEU A 142 9.01 21.47 -4.24
N ASP A 143 9.59 20.29 -4.47
CA ASP A 143 8.84 19.03 -4.40
C ASP A 143 8.30 18.77 -2.99
N LEU A 144 9.11 19.02 -1.96
CA LEU A 144 8.70 18.94 -0.56
C LEU A 144 7.58 19.93 -0.25
N THR A 145 7.77 21.20 -0.61
CA THR A 145 6.83 22.27 -0.26
C THR A 145 5.50 22.11 -1.00
N LEU A 146 5.53 21.95 -2.32
CA LEU A 146 4.32 21.81 -3.14
C LEU A 146 3.67 20.43 -2.95
N GLY A 147 4.46 19.38 -2.72
CA GLY A 147 3.92 18.06 -2.36
C GLY A 147 3.11 18.15 -1.07
N ALA A 148 3.63 18.84 -0.06
CA ALA A 148 2.98 18.96 1.23
C ALA A 148 1.75 19.87 1.20
N ALA A 149 1.80 20.97 0.44
CA ALA A 149 0.74 21.96 0.40
C ALA A 149 -0.35 21.65 -0.63
N MET A 150 0.02 21.13 -1.80
CA MET A 150 -0.85 21.01 -2.98
C MET A 150 -1.00 19.56 -3.47
N GLY A 151 -0.38 18.58 -2.81
CA GLY A 151 -0.37 17.20 -3.29
C GLY A 151 0.40 17.04 -4.62
N TYR A 152 1.34 17.93 -4.90
CA TYR A 152 2.17 17.86 -6.12
C TYR A 152 2.84 16.48 -6.25
N LYS A 153 2.86 15.94 -7.48
CA LYS A 153 3.26 14.55 -7.82
C LYS A 153 2.35 13.44 -7.26
N GLY A 154 1.14 13.77 -6.81
CA GLY A 154 0.09 12.78 -6.51
C GLY A 154 -0.40 12.04 -7.76
N GLU A 155 -0.69 12.76 -8.86
CA GLU A 155 -1.10 12.15 -10.14
C GLU A 155 -0.04 11.18 -10.67
N ALA A 156 1.24 11.58 -10.64
CA ALA A 156 2.36 10.76 -11.07
C ALA A 156 2.43 9.41 -10.31
N ARG A 157 2.11 9.42 -9.00
CA ARG A 157 2.03 8.21 -8.17
C ARG A 157 0.89 7.29 -8.59
N ILE A 158 -0.27 7.87 -8.94
CA ILE A 158 -1.43 7.11 -9.44
C ILE A 158 -1.09 6.46 -10.79
N ILE A 159 -0.54 7.22 -11.73
CA ILE A 159 -0.10 6.70 -13.04
C ILE A 159 0.93 5.58 -12.86
N TRP A 160 1.92 5.79 -11.98
CA TRP A 160 2.92 4.77 -11.70
C TRP A 160 2.31 3.49 -11.11
N ALA A 161 1.34 3.61 -10.19
CA ALA A 161 0.62 2.46 -9.64
C ALA A 161 -0.15 1.68 -10.72
N LEU A 162 -0.80 2.37 -11.66
CA LEU A 162 -1.48 1.74 -12.80
C LEU A 162 -0.49 0.97 -13.70
N ILE A 163 0.70 1.54 -13.94
CA ILE A 163 1.79 0.85 -14.64
C ILE A 163 2.20 -0.42 -13.87
N GLN A 164 2.25 -0.38 -12.54
CA GLN A 164 2.53 -1.58 -11.74
C GLN A 164 1.43 -2.62 -11.83
N ALA A 165 0.16 -2.24 -11.96
CA ALA A 165 -0.93 -3.19 -12.19
C ALA A 165 -0.71 -3.98 -13.49
N ILE A 166 -0.36 -3.29 -14.58
CA ILE A 166 -0.03 -3.91 -15.88
C ILE A 166 1.21 -4.81 -15.74
N ASN A 167 2.26 -4.31 -15.08
CA ASN A 167 3.47 -5.07 -14.84
C ASN A 167 3.22 -6.33 -14.00
N ASN A 168 2.34 -6.29 -13.01
CA ASN A 168 2.04 -7.45 -12.17
C ASN A 168 1.36 -8.57 -12.96
N VAL A 169 0.43 -8.23 -13.87
CA VAL A 169 -0.15 -9.20 -14.81
C VAL A 169 0.95 -9.81 -15.68
N HIS A 170 1.80 -9.00 -16.30
CA HIS A 170 2.88 -9.51 -17.15
C HIS A 170 3.90 -10.35 -16.38
N ARG A 171 4.27 -9.92 -15.17
CA ARG A 171 5.19 -10.64 -14.28
C ARG A 171 4.65 -12.00 -13.87
N TYR A 172 3.34 -12.13 -13.66
CA TYR A 172 2.74 -13.42 -13.34
C TYR A 172 3.03 -14.47 -14.41
N PHE A 173 2.96 -14.09 -15.69
CA PHE A 173 3.17 -15.02 -16.81
C PHE A 173 4.63 -15.17 -17.23
N THR A 174 5.44 -14.12 -17.10
CA THR A 174 6.78 -14.05 -17.72
C THR A 174 7.92 -13.87 -16.74
N ASN A 175 7.62 -13.59 -15.46
CA ASN A 175 8.59 -13.20 -14.43
C ASN A 175 9.41 -11.93 -14.76
N THR A 176 8.97 -11.11 -15.72
CA THR A 176 9.66 -9.86 -16.12
C THR A 176 8.73 -8.66 -16.13
N LEU A 177 9.29 -7.45 -16.02
CA LEU A 177 8.53 -6.19 -16.17
C LEU A 177 8.25 -5.92 -17.65
N LEU A 178 7.00 -5.56 -17.98
CA LEU A 178 6.64 -5.12 -19.34
C LEU A 178 7.12 -3.69 -19.60
N ILE A 179 6.81 -2.78 -18.67
CA ILE A 179 7.17 -1.37 -18.73
C ILE A 179 8.27 -1.12 -17.70
N LYS A 180 9.47 -0.80 -18.19
CA LYS A 180 10.64 -0.48 -17.35
C LYS A 180 10.52 0.92 -16.73
N TYR A 181 11.23 1.14 -15.62
CA TYR A 181 11.15 2.37 -14.82
C TYR A 181 11.48 3.65 -15.59
N GLU A 182 12.50 3.64 -16.44
CA GLU A 182 12.87 4.81 -17.26
C GLU A 182 11.75 5.24 -18.21
N ALA A 183 11.01 4.29 -18.77
CA ALA A 183 9.84 4.58 -19.60
C ALA A 183 8.67 5.15 -18.78
N SER A 184 8.51 4.71 -17.52
CA SER A 184 7.48 5.23 -16.61
C SER A 184 7.74 6.67 -16.16
N LEU A 185 9.00 7.08 -16.04
CA LEU A 185 9.40 8.46 -15.72
C LEU A 185 8.99 9.43 -16.83
N ASN A 186 9.22 9.06 -18.09
CA ASN A 186 8.85 9.89 -19.24
C ASN A 186 7.33 10.10 -19.35
N GLN A 187 6.52 9.14 -18.90
CA GLN A 187 5.05 9.24 -18.91
C GLN A 187 4.50 10.03 -17.73
N THR A 188 5.18 9.99 -16.58
CA THR A 188 4.75 10.66 -15.34
C THR A 188 5.23 12.12 -15.27
N GLN A 189 6.29 12.48 -15.98
CA GLN A 189 6.83 13.84 -16.05
C GLN A 189 6.28 14.61 -17.26
N ARG A 190 4.97 14.90 -17.29
CA ARG A 190 4.48 15.97 -18.17
C ARG A 190 4.95 17.31 -17.59
N LYS A 191 5.79 18.04 -18.35
CA LYS A 191 6.21 19.40 -17.99
C LYS A 191 4.97 20.26 -17.73
N PRO A 192 4.90 21.03 -16.62
CA PRO A 192 3.86 22.03 -16.48
C PRO A 192 3.94 22.96 -17.69
N GLN A 193 2.83 23.11 -18.41
CA GLN A 193 2.70 24.16 -19.42
C GLN A 193 3.05 25.48 -18.72
N SER A 194 4.08 26.16 -19.23
CA SER A 194 4.39 27.51 -18.77
C SER A 194 3.11 28.33 -18.89
N LEU A 195 2.60 28.82 -17.76
CA LEU A 195 1.62 29.90 -17.76
C LEU A 195 2.30 31.07 -18.46
N LYS A 196 2.06 31.20 -19.77
CA LYS A 196 2.42 32.40 -20.51
C LYS A 196 1.64 33.52 -19.84
N ASN A 197 2.36 34.42 -19.18
CA ASN A 197 1.82 35.68 -18.70
C ASN A 197 1.35 36.47 -19.92
N SER A 198 0.11 36.25 -20.32
CA SER A 198 -0.64 37.17 -21.17
C SER A 198 -1.60 37.92 -20.26
N ARG A 199 -1.16 39.09 -19.80
CA ARG A 199 -2.07 40.20 -19.58
C ARG A 199 -1.74 41.29 -20.60
N PRO A 200 -2.77 41.97 -21.14
CA PRO A 200 -2.65 42.95 -22.21
C PRO A 200 -1.84 44.18 -21.80
#